data_AF-A0A9W4GRN1-F1
#
_entry.id   AF-A0A9W4GRN1-F1
#
_cell.length_a   1.000
_cell.length_b   1.000
_cell.length_c   1.000
_cell.angle_alpha   90.00
_cell.angle_beta   90.00
_cell.angle_gamma   90.00
#
_symmetry.space_group_name_H-M   'P 1'
#
loop_
_entity.id
_entity.type
_entity.pdbx_description
1 polymer ?
#
loop_
_entity_poly.entity_id
_entity_poly.type
_entity_poly.pdbx_seq_one_letter_code
_entity_poly.pdbx_strand_id
1 'polypeptide(L)' 'MRLWIHGPASVLAEHYAELNSLTEGVEPTVNALNTTTTIGLARVEDGGWRYIAVLPEDGSRPLVARGPALG' A
#
# COMPACT_ATOMS: atom_id res chain seq x y z
N MET A 1 3.60 0.61 -18.93
CA MET A 1 2.60 0.01 -18.02
C MET A 1 2.66 0.79 -16.71
N ARG A 2 1.55 1.39 -16.25
CA ARG A 2 1.47 2.03 -14.93
C ARG A 2 0.73 1.08 -14.00
N LEU A 3 1.37 0.71 -12.89
CA LEU A 3 0.92 -0.30 -11.93
C LEU A 3 -0.03 0.27 -10.85
N TRP A 4 -0.08 1.60 -10.72
CA TRP A 4 -0.74 2.29 -9.62
C TRP A 4 -2.24 2.49 -9.85
N ILE A 5 -3.03 2.13 -8.85
CA ILE A 5 -4.43 2.54 -8.72
C ILE A 5 -4.43 3.82 -7.88
N HIS A 6 -4.91 4.91 -8.45
CA HIS A 6 -5.06 6.18 -7.73
C HIS A 6 -6.50 6.37 -7.29
N GLY A 7 -6.68 6.91 -6.09
CA GLY A 7 -8.01 7.17 -5.56
C GLY A 7 -7.99 7.60 -4.10
N PRO A 8 -9.16 7.72 -3.46
CA PRO A 8 -9.26 8.07 -2.05
C PRO A 8 -8.51 7.08 -1.18
N ALA A 9 -7.65 7.56 -0.29
CA ALA A 9 -6.77 6.71 0.52
C ALA A 9 -7.55 5.76 1.44
N SER A 10 -8.67 6.23 2.00
CA SER A 10 -9.57 5.41 2.83
C SER A 10 -10.16 4.22 2.06
N VAL A 11 -10.66 4.47 0.85
CA VAL A 11 -11.24 3.44 -0.03
C VAL A 11 -10.17 2.43 -0.44
N LEU A 12 -8.96 2.90 -0.76
CA LEU A 12 -7.86 2.02 -1.13
C LEU A 12 -7.37 1.17 0.05
N ALA A 13 -7.30 1.75 1.26
CA ALA A 13 -6.92 1.04 2.47
C ALA A 13 -7.93 -0.07 2.82
N GLU A 14 -9.22 0.22 2.73
CA GLU A 14 -10.29 -0.72 3.05
C GLU A 14 -10.34 -1.90 2.07
N HIS A 15 -10.22 -1.64 0.77
CA HIS A 15 -10.48 -2.66 -0.25
C HIS A 15 -9.23 -3.39 -0.75
N TYR A 16 -8.03 -2.82 -0.62
CA TYR A 16 -6.85 -3.35 -1.32
C TYR A 16 -5.63 -3.58 -0.43
N ALA A 17 -5.54 -2.90 0.71
CA ALA A 17 -4.30 -2.88 1.48
C ALA A 17 -4.16 -4.06 2.46
N GLU A 18 -5.27 -4.69 2.89
CA GLU A 18 -5.26 -5.84 3.82
C GLU A 18 -4.22 -5.67 4.97
N LEU A 19 -4.11 -4.45 5.52
CA LEU A 19 -2.93 -4.01 6.29
C LEU A 19 -2.62 -4.88 7.51
N ASN A 20 -3.64 -5.52 8.08
CA ASN A 20 -3.51 -6.42 9.23
C ASN A 20 -2.71 -7.70 8.92
N SER A 21 -2.55 -8.08 7.64
CA SER A 21 -1.75 -9.25 7.24
C SER A 21 -0.27 -8.91 6.98
N LEU A 22 0.11 -7.63 7.06
CA LEU A 22 1.47 -7.16 6.79
C LEU A 22 2.28 -7.13 8.10
N THR A 23 3.57 -7.43 8.02
CA THR A 23 4.46 -7.58 9.18
C THR A 23 5.59 -6.56 9.20
N GLU A 24 5.97 -6.01 8.05
CA GLU A 24 7.06 -5.04 7.92
C GLU A 24 6.57 -3.77 7.21
N GLY A 25 7.10 -2.60 7.59
CA GLY A 25 6.79 -1.31 6.94
C GLY A 25 5.35 -0.82 7.12
N VAL A 26 4.57 -1.43 8.01
CA VAL A 26 3.14 -1.18 8.20
C VAL A 26 2.89 0.24 8.71
N GLU A 27 3.56 0.64 9.79
CA GLU A 27 3.34 1.94 10.43
C GLU A 27 3.50 3.15 9.48
N PRO A 28 4.61 3.32 8.72
CA PRO A 28 4.72 4.44 7.79
C PRO A 28 3.69 4.37 6.66
N THR A 29 3.31 3.16 6.21
CA THR A 29 2.30 2.96 5.16
C THR A 29 0.90 3.34 5.65
N VAL A 30 0.53 2.91 6.87
CA VAL A 30 -0.72 3.29 7.54
C VAL A 30 -0.78 4.79 7.76
N ASN A 31 0.32 5.40 8.23
CA ASN A 31 0.37 6.84 8.45
C ASN A 31 0.13 7.61 7.15
N ALA A 32 0.74 7.19 6.04
CA ALA A 32 0.50 7.80 4.74
C ALA A 32 -0.95 7.67 4.28
N LEU A 33 -1.57 6.49 4.45
CA LEU A 33 -2.98 6.26 4.11
C LEU A 33 -3.94 7.11 4.97
N ASN A 34 -3.60 7.37 6.23
CA ASN A 34 -4.44 8.13 7.16
C ASN A 34 -4.28 9.66 7.04
N THR A 35 -3.16 10.13 6.50
CA THR A 35 -2.82 11.57 6.46
C THR A 35 -3.09 12.24 5.12
N THR A 36 -3.42 11.45 4.08
CA THR A 36 -3.72 11.97 2.74
C THR A 36 -5.15 11.68 2.32
N THR A 37 -5.72 12.55 1.49
CA THR A 37 -7.04 12.33 0.87
C THR A 37 -6.94 11.32 -0.27
N THR A 38 -5.90 11.43 -1.09
CA THR A 38 -5.70 10.63 -2.30
C THR A 38 -4.26 10.12 -2.37
N ILE A 39 -4.09 8.90 -2.90
CA ILE A 39 -2.79 8.22 -2.98
C ILE A 39 -2.79 7.22 -4.13
N GLY A 40 -1.61 6.92 -4.66
CA GLY A 40 -1.41 5.74 -5.50
C GLY A 40 -1.20 4.49 -4.65
N LEU A 41 -1.81 3.38 -5.01
CA LEU A 41 -1.58 2.08 -4.37
C LEU A 41 -1.23 1.02 -5.43
N ALA A 42 -0.25 0.20 -5.12
CA ALA A 42 0.09 -0.99 -5.89
C ALA A 42 0.20 -2.18 -4.95
N ARG A 43 -0.43 -3.30 -5.34
CA ARG A 43 -0.28 -4.59 -4.69
C ARG A 43 0.56 -5.48 -5.59
N VAL A 44 1.58 -6.12 -5.00
CA VAL A 44 2.48 -7.04 -5.70
C VAL A 44 2.58 -8.32 -4.87
N GLU A 45 2.40 -9.46 -5.53
CA GLU A 45 2.68 -10.77 -4.96
C GLU A 45 3.98 -11.27 -5.61
N ASP A 46 4.96 -11.66 -4.80
CA ASP A 46 6.23 -12.22 -5.26
C ASP A 46 6.65 -13.38 -4.36
N GLY A 47 6.57 -14.60 -4.89
CA GLY A 47 6.79 -15.82 -4.14
C GLY A 47 5.84 -15.94 -2.95
N GLY A 48 6.41 -16.19 -1.76
CA GLY A 48 5.66 -16.29 -0.50
C GLY A 48 5.35 -14.94 0.16
N TRP A 49 5.51 -13.82 -0.55
CA TRP A 49 5.39 -12.47 0.00
C TRP A 49 4.37 -11.63 -0.76
N ARG A 50 3.60 -10.86 0.01
CA ARG A 50 2.75 -9.77 -0.46
C ARG A 50 3.36 -8.43 -0.10
N TYR A 51 3.30 -7.50 -1.04
CA TYR A 51 3.76 -6.12 -0.88
C TYR A 51 2.61 -5.17 -1.20
N ILE A 52 2.45 -4.18 -0.32
CA ILE A 52 1.62 -3.01 -0.56
C ILE A 52 2.57 -1.82 -0.65
N ALA A 53 2.63 -1.23 -1.84
CA ALA A 53 3.34 0.01 -2.07
C ALA A 53 2.32 1.15 -2.13
N VAL A 54 2.61 2.24 -1.44
CA VAL A 54 1.85 3.48 -1.54
C VAL A 54 2.73 4.59 -2.10
N LEU A 55 2.21 5.29 -3.11
CA LEU A 55 2.86 6.40 -3.79
C LEU A 55 2.15 7.70 -3.41
N PRO A 56 2.78 8.57 -2.59
CA PRO A 56 2.27 9.90 -2.30
C PRO A 56 2.07 10.74 -3.57
N GLU A 57 1.10 11.66 -3.56
CA GLU A 57 0.79 12.48 -4.75
C GLU A 57 1.88 13.47 -5.13
N ASP A 58 2.69 13.90 -4.16
CA ASP A 58 3.85 14.75 -4.39
C ASP A 58 4.96 14.03 -5.19
N GLY A 59 4.77 12.74 -5.51
CA GLY A 59 5.70 11.92 -6.27
C GLY A 59 6.95 11.55 -5.48
N SER A 60 6.94 11.75 -4.16
CA SER A 60 7.99 11.28 -3.27
C SER A 60 8.14 9.76 -3.30
N ARG A 61 9.21 9.27 -2.67
CA ARG A 61 9.57 7.86 -2.74
C ARG A 61 8.43 6.98 -2.20
N PRO A 62 8.04 5.91 -2.91
CA PRO A 62 7.03 4.99 -2.41
C PRO A 62 7.41 4.40 -1.05
N LEU A 63 6.40 4.29 -0.18
CA LEU A 63 6.48 3.54 1.06
C LEU A 63 5.98 2.13 0.80
N VAL A 64 6.62 1.14 1.41
CA VAL A 64 6.30 -0.27 1.16
C VAL A 64 6.09 -0.97 2.50
N ALA A 65 4.93 -1.61 2.62
CA ALA A 65 4.65 -2.60 3.65
C ALA A 65 4.63 -4.00 3.01
N ARG A 66 5.06 -5.02 3.75
CA ARG A 66 5.02 -6.41 3.28
C ARG A 66 4.67 -7.39 4.38
N GLY A 67 4.16 -8.55 3.98
CA GLY A 67 3.89 -9.69 4.84
C GLY A 67 3.86 -10.98 4.04
N PRO A 68 3.70 -12.13 4.72
CA PRO A 68 3.52 -13.40 4.03
C PRO A 68 2.28 -13.35 3.13
N ALA A 69 2.38 -13.92 1.93
CA ALA A 69 1.23 -14.12 1.07
C ALA A 69 0.29 -15.11 1.76
N LEU A 70 -0.97 -14.71 1.96
CA LEU A 70 -2.02 -15.65 2.34
C LEU A 70 -2.28 -16.53 1.11
N GLY A 71 -1.96 -17.82 1.21
CA GLY A 71 -2.20 -18.82 0.17
C GLY A 71 -3.67 -19.06 -0.10
#